data_AF-A0A4P5URL1-F1
#
_entry.id   AF-A0A4P5URL1-F1
#
_cell.length_a   1.000
_cell.length_b   1.000
_cell.length_c   1.000
_cell.angle_alpha   90.00
_cell.angle_beta   90.00
_cell.angle_gamma   90.00
#
_symmetry.space_group_name_H-M   'P 1'
#
loop_
_entity.id
_entity.type
_entity.pdbx_description
1 polymer ?
#
loop_
_entity_poly.entity_id
_entity_poly.type
_entity_poly.pdbx_seq_one_letter_code
_entity_poly.pdbx_strand_id
1 'polypeptide(L)'
;MQYFIIRCLALFICFQSTMNAIEPAKRHTARFAGTYMFGSAIHKDADEDEDDHVGPGGTVLLYPETDSTMLFFMEVEKGEPANTIGRLTGKITLKSNKGIFTLNNPQGIPVCKLSFQIEKRFLDIRTVDGLAECGFGPGVRADNRFFRYSGEIPECYEVDGKKTCFEQTLEKKNTVATPAIEKKPATLPINGNPL
;
A
#
# COMPACT_ATOMS: atom_id res chain seq x y z
N MET A 1 46.17 -5.80 49.91
CA MET A 1 46.07 -4.74 48.86
C MET A 1 46.34 -5.41 47.51
N GLN A 2 45.68 -4.96 46.44
CA GLN A 2 45.49 -5.66 45.15
C GLN A 2 44.46 -6.81 45.16
N TYR A 3 43.62 -6.84 44.12
CA TYR A 3 42.60 -7.85 43.80
C TYR A 3 41.20 -7.71 44.43
N PHE A 4 40.59 -6.51 44.41
CA PHE A 4 39.13 -6.41 44.62
C PHE A 4 38.42 -5.34 43.77
N ILE A 5 39.10 -4.70 42.80
CA ILE A 5 38.54 -3.53 42.07
C ILE A 5 38.20 -3.84 40.59
N ILE A 6 38.49 -5.03 40.07
CA ILE A 6 38.32 -5.34 38.63
C ILE A 6 37.22 -6.40 38.42
N ARG A 7 35.98 -6.11 38.85
CA ARG A 7 34.78 -6.88 38.47
C ARG A 7 33.49 -6.04 38.42
N CYS A 8 33.59 -4.76 38.07
CA CYS A 8 32.41 -3.89 37.87
C CYS A 8 32.23 -3.37 36.44
N LEU A 9 33.08 -3.76 35.49
CA LEU A 9 33.13 -3.15 34.15
C LEU A 9 32.68 -4.06 32.99
N ALA A 10 31.87 -5.09 33.26
CA ALA A 10 31.33 -5.97 32.21
C ALA A 10 29.81 -6.22 32.36
N LEU A 11 29.09 -5.19 32.83
CA LEU A 11 27.64 -5.09 32.66
C LEU A 11 27.38 -3.91 31.71
N PHE A 12 28.00 -3.98 30.52
CA PHE A 12 27.45 -3.31 29.35
C PHE A 12 26.14 -4.05 29.07
N ILE A 13 25.07 -3.58 29.72
CA ILE A 13 23.71 -3.92 29.37
C ILE A 13 23.60 -3.52 27.90
N CYS A 14 23.69 -4.51 27.01
CA CYS A 14 23.14 -4.41 25.67
C CYS A 14 21.64 -4.18 25.88
N PHE A 15 21.27 -2.92 26.09
CA PHE A 15 19.94 -2.43 25.87
C PHE A 15 19.75 -2.57 24.37
N GLN A 16 19.38 -3.79 23.96
CA GLN A 16 18.83 -4.02 22.65
C GLN A 16 17.51 -3.26 22.68
N SER A 17 17.55 -2.01 22.22
CA SER A 17 16.37 -1.32 21.74
C SER A 17 15.90 -2.12 20.52
N THR A 18 15.18 -3.22 20.78
CA THR A 18 14.30 -3.77 19.76
C THR A 18 13.35 -2.63 19.46
N MET A 19 13.53 -2.01 18.29
CA MET A 19 12.54 -1.10 17.76
C MET A 19 11.30 -1.97 17.52
N ASN A 20 10.48 -2.13 18.56
CA ASN A 20 9.22 -2.82 18.45
C ASN A 20 8.41 -2.00 17.47
N ALA A 21 8.25 -2.52 16.25
CA ALA A 21 7.38 -1.93 15.26
C ALA A 21 6.04 -1.66 15.94
N ILE A 22 5.59 -0.41 15.93
CA ILE A 22 4.32 -0.05 16.54
C ILE A 22 3.25 -0.88 15.83
N GLU A 23 2.56 -1.70 16.62
CA GLU A 23 1.46 -2.57 16.19
C GLU A 23 0.45 -1.77 15.35
N PRO A 24 -0.06 -2.30 14.22
CA PRO A 24 -0.94 -1.56 13.32
C PRO A 24 -2.16 -0.95 14.02
N ALA A 25 -2.71 -1.65 15.00
CA ALA A 25 -3.86 -1.22 15.79
C ALA A 25 -3.62 0.03 16.66
N LYS A 26 -2.35 0.34 16.98
CA LYS A 26 -1.99 1.50 17.82
C LYS A 26 -1.75 2.78 17.01
N ARG A 27 -1.76 2.69 15.67
CA ARG A 27 -1.52 3.84 14.78
C ARG A 27 -2.72 4.77 14.77
N HIS A 28 -2.50 6.08 14.66
CA HIS A 28 -3.59 7.07 14.55
C HIS A 28 -4.52 6.78 13.35
N THR A 29 -3.99 6.19 12.29
CA THR A 29 -4.74 5.80 11.09
C THR A 29 -5.56 4.51 11.26
N ALA A 30 -5.34 3.73 12.34
CA ALA A 30 -6.06 2.48 12.58
C ALA A 30 -7.58 2.67 12.66
N ARG A 31 -8.04 3.85 13.11
CA ARG A 31 -9.47 4.20 13.13
C ARG A 31 -10.16 4.15 11.75
N PHE A 32 -9.37 4.29 10.68
CA PHE A 32 -9.81 4.26 9.28
C PHE A 32 -9.65 2.89 8.63
N ALA A 33 -8.95 1.96 9.28
CA ALA A 33 -8.74 0.62 8.74
C ALA A 33 -10.06 -0.13 8.62
N GLY A 34 -10.11 -1.07 7.67
CA GLY A 34 -11.32 -1.83 7.43
C GLY A 34 -11.54 -2.23 5.99
N THR A 35 -12.67 -2.87 5.78
CA THR A 35 -13.21 -3.26 4.49
C THR A 35 -14.34 -2.31 4.12
N TYR A 36 -14.28 -1.73 2.93
CA TYR A 36 -15.28 -0.81 2.39
C TYR A 36 -15.80 -1.35 1.07
N MET A 37 -17.11 -1.31 0.84
CA MET A 37 -17.75 -1.97 -0.30
C MET A 37 -18.85 -1.09 -0.91
N PHE A 38 -19.13 -1.27 -2.20
CA PHE A 38 -20.33 -0.72 -2.86
C PHE A 38 -20.90 -1.69 -3.88
N GLY A 39 -22.15 -1.47 -4.27
CA GLY A 39 -22.79 -2.16 -5.39
C GLY A 39 -22.93 -3.66 -5.16
N SER A 40 -22.76 -4.44 -6.22
CA SER A 40 -22.83 -5.92 -6.24
C SER A 40 -21.95 -6.57 -5.16
N ALA A 41 -20.85 -5.94 -4.77
CA ALA A 41 -19.97 -6.46 -3.73
C ALA A 41 -20.69 -6.63 -2.38
N ILE A 42 -21.72 -5.82 -2.08
CA ILE A 42 -22.49 -5.90 -0.82
C ILE A 42 -23.41 -7.14 -0.79
N HIS A 43 -23.84 -7.63 -1.95
CA HIS A 43 -24.86 -8.69 -2.07
C HIS A 43 -24.29 -10.10 -2.27
N LYS A 44 -22.97 -10.27 -2.28
CA LYS A 44 -22.34 -11.60 -2.49
C LYS A 44 -22.69 -12.66 -1.43
N ASP A 45 -23.22 -12.24 -0.29
CA ASP A 45 -23.61 -13.12 0.83
C ASP A 45 -25.13 -13.25 1.02
N ALA A 46 -25.95 -12.59 0.18
CA ALA A 46 -27.41 -12.61 0.29
C ALA A 46 -27.98 -13.57 -0.76
N ASP A 47 -28.86 -14.46 -0.31
CA ASP A 47 -29.42 -15.60 -1.05
C ASP A 47 -29.80 -15.27 -2.51
N GLU A 48 -29.40 -16.18 -3.40
CA GLU A 48 -29.56 -16.14 -4.87
C GLU A 48 -31.05 -16.15 -5.27
N ASP A 49 -31.70 -15.00 -5.32
CA ASP A 49 -33.01 -14.86 -5.97
C ASP A 49 -32.86 -14.23 -7.36
N GLU A 50 -33.33 -15.00 -8.34
CA GLU A 50 -33.21 -14.89 -9.79
C GLU A 50 -33.73 -13.56 -10.39
N ASP A 51 -32.82 -12.62 -10.68
CA ASP A 51 -32.85 -11.78 -11.90
C ASP A 51 -31.44 -11.16 -12.08
N ASP A 52 -30.55 -11.99 -12.64
CA ASP A 52 -29.08 -11.94 -12.56
C ASP A 52 -28.41 -10.84 -13.39
N HIS A 53 -28.67 -9.57 -13.08
CA HIS A 53 -27.80 -8.50 -13.57
C HIS A 53 -26.81 -8.07 -12.49
N VAL A 54 -25.59 -8.60 -12.58
CA VAL A 54 -24.48 -8.16 -11.73
C VAL A 54 -24.09 -6.74 -12.15
N GLY A 55 -24.57 -5.76 -11.40
CA GLY A 55 -24.19 -4.36 -11.54
C GLY A 55 -22.73 -4.10 -11.18
N PRO A 56 -22.24 -2.86 -11.34
CA PRO A 56 -20.90 -2.49 -10.90
C PRO A 56 -20.76 -2.62 -9.37
N GLY A 57 -19.55 -2.96 -8.94
CA GLY A 57 -19.23 -3.16 -7.53
C GLY A 57 -17.77 -2.87 -7.24
N GLY A 58 -17.42 -2.90 -5.97
CA GLY A 58 -16.02 -2.83 -5.59
C GLY A 58 -15.79 -2.96 -4.10
N THR A 59 -14.57 -3.37 -3.77
CA THR A 59 -14.07 -3.59 -2.42
C THR A 59 -12.76 -2.84 -2.25
N VAL A 60 -12.61 -2.14 -1.12
CA VAL A 60 -11.38 -1.46 -0.72
C VAL A 60 -11.00 -1.92 0.68
N LEU A 61 -9.77 -2.39 0.81
CA LEU A 61 -9.15 -2.75 2.07
C LEU A 61 -8.17 -1.66 2.47
N LEU A 62 -8.30 -1.11 3.68
CA LEU A 62 -7.38 -0.11 4.21
C LEU A 62 -6.59 -0.68 5.39
N TYR A 63 -5.27 -0.71 5.27
CA TYR A 63 -4.34 -1.12 6.31
C TYR A 63 -3.51 0.07 6.81
N PRO A 64 -3.44 0.34 8.12
CA PRO A 64 -2.68 1.47 8.65
C PRO A 64 -1.18 1.15 8.57
N GLU A 65 -0.36 1.94 7.86
CA GLU A 65 1.10 1.71 7.73
C GLU A 65 1.89 2.54 8.76
N THR A 66 1.50 3.81 8.93
CA THR A 66 2.04 4.72 9.95
C THR A 66 0.90 5.60 10.49
N ASP A 67 1.22 6.54 11.38
CA ASP A 67 0.25 7.54 11.85
C ASP A 67 -0.25 8.53 10.78
N SER A 68 0.37 8.53 9.59
CA SER A 68 0.00 9.41 8.48
C SER A 68 -0.16 8.71 7.14
N THR A 69 0.14 7.41 7.05
CA THR A 69 0.06 6.66 5.80
C THR A 69 -0.76 5.39 5.97
N MET A 70 -1.44 5.01 4.89
CA MET A 70 -2.17 3.75 4.80
C MET A 70 -1.80 3.05 3.51
N LEU A 71 -1.74 1.73 3.56
CA LEU A 71 -1.74 0.88 2.38
C LEU A 71 -3.19 0.55 2.02
N PHE A 72 -3.45 0.40 0.73
CA PHE A 72 -4.75 -0.05 0.27
C PHE A 72 -4.61 -1.14 -0.78
N PHE A 73 -5.59 -2.02 -0.81
CA PHE A 73 -5.92 -2.88 -1.94
C PHE A 73 -7.34 -2.52 -2.39
N MET A 74 -7.55 -2.42 -3.69
CA MET A 74 -8.83 -2.09 -4.30
C MET A 74 -9.10 -3.04 -5.44
N GLU A 75 -10.32 -3.56 -5.48
CA GLU A 75 -10.89 -4.27 -6.60
C GLU A 75 -12.20 -3.60 -6.98
N VAL A 76 -12.36 -3.30 -8.26
CA VAL A 76 -13.56 -2.66 -8.82
C VAL A 76 -14.00 -3.41 -10.05
N GLU A 77 -15.29 -3.65 -10.18
CA GLU A 77 -15.89 -4.37 -11.28
C GLU A 77 -16.91 -3.51 -12.00
N LYS A 78 -16.93 -3.60 -13.33
CA LYS A 78 -17.90 -2.88 -14.17
C LYS A 78 -19.29 -3.50 -14.13
N GLY A 79 -19.38 -4.79 -13.78
CA GLY A 79 -20.59 -5.60 -13.95
C GLY A 79 -20.81 -6.04 -15.40
N GLU A 80 -21.99 -6.61 -15.65
CA GLU A 80 -22.39 -7.14 -16.93
C GLU A 80 -22.52 -6.06 -18.02
N PRO A 81 -22.38 -6.42 -19.32
CA PRO A 81 -22.04 -7.76 -19.85
C PRO A 81 -20.53 -8.03 -19.91
N ALA A 82 -19.70 -7.02 -19.59
CA ALA A 82 -18.26 -7.09 -19.82
C ALA A 82 -17.50 -7.76 -18.66
N ASN A 83 -18.07 -7.79 -17.45
CA ASN A 83 -17.51 -8.42 -16.24
C ASN A 83 -16.03 -8.13 -16.04
N THR A 84 -15.62 -6.90 -16.36
CA THR A 84 -14.23 -6.47 -16.29
C THR A 84 -13.89 -6.05 -14.87
N ILE A 85 -12.80 -6.60 -14.34
CA ILE A 85 -12.31 -6.32 -13.00
C ILE A 85 -10.99 -5.55 -13.10
N GLY A 86 -10.93 -4.42 -12.41
CA GLY A 86 -9.73 -3.63 -12.22
C GLY A 86 -9.22 -3.78 -10.79
N ARG A 87 -7.91 -3.95 -10.63
CA ARG A 87 -7.25 -4.10 -9.33
C ARG A 87 -6.14 -3.08 -9.16
N LEU A 88 -6.02 -2.50 -7.98
CA LEU A 88 -4.99 -1.53 -7.66
C LEU A 88 -4.55 -1.66 -6.20
N THR A 89 -3.25 -1.75 -5.98
CA THR A 89 -2.63 -1.68 -4.65
C THR A 89 -1.77 -0.43 -4.58
N GLY A 90 -1.79 0.27 -3.45
CA GLY A 90 -0.99 1.48 -3.32
C GLY A 90 -0.83 1.96 -1.89
N LYS A 91 -0.19 3.12 -1.77
CA LYS A 91 -0.02 3.85 -0.52
C LYS A 91 -0.65 5.23 -0.64
N ILE A 92 -1.42 5.62 0.36
CA ILE A 92 -1.95 6.98 0.51
C ILE A 92 -1.29 7.66 1.69
N THR A 93 -1.01 8.95 1.52
CA THR A 93 -0.62 9.84 2.64
C THR A 93 -1.84 10.65 3.05
N LEU A 94 -2.19 10.59 4.33
CA LEU A 94 -3.37 11.24 4.90
C LEU A 94 -3.04 12.61 5.48
N LYS A 95 -3.86 13.60 5.12
CA LYS A 95 -3.93 14.91 5.76
C LYS A 95 -5.38 15.29 5.95
N SER A 96 -5.80 15.51 7.21
CA SER A 96 -7.20 15.85 7.54
C SER A 96 -8.22 14.86 6.95
N ASN A 97 -7.94 13.56 7.09
CA ASN A 97 -8.75 12.45 6.56
C ASN A 97 -8.85 12.38 5.02
N LYS A 98 -8.07 13.19 4.31
CA LYS A 98 -7.91 13.14 2.86
C LYS A 98 -6.63 12.44 2.49
N GLY A 99 -6.73 11.41 1.66
CA GLY A 99 -5.61 10.70 1.05
C GLY A 99 -5.46 11.04 -0.42
N ILE A 100 -4.22 11.07 -0.89
CA ILE A 100 -3.91 11.12 -2.32
C ILE A 100 -3.04 9.92 -2.66
N PHE A 101 -3.41 9.23 -3.73
CA PHE A 101 -2.58 8.25 -4.42
C PHE A 101 -2.18 8.82 -5.78
N THR A 102 -0.92 8.64 -6.15
CA THR A 102 -0.41 8.99 -7.48
C THR A 102 0.30 7.77 -8.06
N LEU A 103 -0.17 7.31 -9.21
CA LEU A 103 0.53 6.34 -10.03
C LEU A 103 1.43 7.11 -11.00
N ASN A 104 2.71 6.76 -11.02
CA ASN A 104 3.67 7.31 -11.95
C ASN A 104 4.04 6.25 -12.99
N ASN A 105 4.32 6.67 -14.22
CA ASN A 105 4.92 5.82 -15.24
C ASN A 105 6.42 5.54 -14.92
N PRO A 106 7.13 4.71 -15.71
CA PRO A 106 8.55 4.41 -15.49
C PRO A 106 9.48 5.63 -15.50
N GLN A 107 9.06 6.73 -16.14
CA GLN A 107 9.78 8.00 -16.19
C GLN A 107 9.48 8.89 -14.98
N GLY A 108 8.67 8.43 -14.02
CA GLY A 108 8.30 9.18 -12.82
C GLY A 108 7.22 10.24 -13.06
N ILE A 109 6.59 10.27 -14.24
CA ILE A 109 5.54 11.22 -14.59
C ILE A 109 4.20 10.69 -14.03
N PRO A 110 3.43 11.50 -13.28
CA PRO A 110 2.09 11.13 -12.84
C PRO A 110 1.20 10.79 -14.04
N VAL A 111 0.61 9.60 -14.02
CA VAL A 111 -0.34 9.16 -15.05
C VAL A 111 -1.73 8.92 -14.51
N CYS A 112 -1.89 8.64 -13.21
CA CYS A 112 -3.20 8.56 -12.58
C CYS A 112 -3.13 9.12 -11.16
N LYS A 113 -4.18 9.82 -10.75
CA LYS A 113 -4.30 10.39 -9.41
C LYS A 113 -5.68 10.11 -8.84
N LEU A 114 -5.71 9.48 -7.67
CA LEU A 114 -6.95 9.21 -6.93
C LEU A 114 -6.95 10.01 -5.62
N SER A 115 -8.10 10.58 -5.29
CA SER A 115 -8.37 11.16 -3.98
C SER A 115 -9.26 10.24 -3.15
N PHE A 116 -8.91 10.10 -1.88
CA PHE A 116 -9.63 9.33 -0.88
C PHE A 116 -10.15 10.31 0.18
N GLN A 117 -11.45 10.43 0.35
CA GLN A 117 -12.06 11.15 1.48
C GLN A 117 -12.60 10.10 2.46
N ILE A 118 -11.97 10.00 3.63
CA ILE A 118 -12.34 9.01 4.63
C ILE A 118 -13.25 9.64 5.68
N GLU A 119 -14.48 9.11 5.77
CA GLU A 119 -15.44 9.44 6.80
C GLU A 119 -15.69 8.24 7.72
N LYS A 120 -16.36 8.48 8.85
CA LYS A 120 -16.61 7.43 9.85
C LYS A 120 -17.30 6.18 9.28
N ARG A 121 -18.18 6.36 8.29
CA ARG A 121 -19.06 5.31 7.73
C ARG A 121 -18.78 4.97 6.27
N PHE A 122 -18.03 5.79 5.56
CA PHE A 122 -17.79 5.58 4.14
C PHE A 122 -16.45 6.16 3.71
N LEU A 123 -15.99 5.70 2.56
CA LEU A 123 -14.82 6.15 1.85
C LEU A 123 -15.30 6.64 0.47
N ASP A 124 -15.11 7.92 0.17
CA ASP A 124 -15.40 8.50 -1.15
C ASP A 124 -14.10 8.51 -1.96
N ILE A 125 -14.06 7.78 -3.06
CA ILE A 125 -12.91 7.72 -3.97
C ILE A 125 -13.27 8.43 -5.25
N ARG A 126 -12.39 9.32 -5.71
CA ARG A 126 -12.54 10.04 -6.97
C ARG A 126 -11.26 10.06 -7.75
N THR A 127 -11.38 9.95 -9.06
CA THR A 127 -10.30 10.22 -9.98
C THR A 127 -10.10 11.72 -10.10
N VAL A 128 -8.91 12.19 -9.78
CA VAL A 128 -8.50 13.60 -9.91
C VAL A 128 -7.87 13.84 -11.27
N ASP A 129 -7.11 12.87 -11.77
CA ASP A 129 -6.42 12.94 -13.06
C ASP A 129 -6.16 11.53 -13.60
N GLY A 130 -6.08 11.39 -14.93
CA GLY A 130 -5.62 10.16 -15.56
C GLY A 130 -6.54 8.95 -15.43
N LEU A 131 -7.84 9.14 -15.67
CA LEU A 131 -8.86 8.10 -15.52
C LEU A 131 -8.58 6.86 -16.37
N ALA A 132 -8.08 7.02 -17.59
CA ALA A 132 -7.81 5.89 -18.49
C ALA A 132 -6.53 5.14 -18.11
N GLU A 133 -5.68 5.76 -17.30
CA GLU A 133 -4.32 5.34 -17.00
C GLU A 133 -4.18 4.72 -15.59
N CYS A 134 -5.26 4.68 -14.79
CA CYS A 134 -5.26 4.05 -13.47
C CYS A 134 -5.11 2.52 -13.49
N GLY A 135 -5.09 1.91 -14.68
CA GLY A 135 -4.82 0.47 -14.83
C GLY A 135 -6.01 -0.44 -14.52
N PHE A 136 -7.22 0.10 -14.37
CA PHE A 136 -8.42 -0.70 -14.11
C PHE A 136 -8.98 -1.40 -15.35
N GLY A 137 -8.56 -0.99 -16.55
CA GLY A 137 -9.08 -1.48 -17.82
C GLY A 137 -10.29 -0.68 -18.34
N PRO A 138 -10.75 -0.97 -19.57
CA PRO A 138 -11.75 -0.15 -20.25
C PRO A 138 -13.11 -0.11 -19.52
N GLY A 139 -13.53 1.09 -19.14
CA GLY A 139 -14.86 1.33 -18.55
C GLY A 139 -15.00 0.92 -17.08
N VAL A 140 -13.92 0.49 -16.42
CA VAL A 140 -13.88 0.27 -14.98
C VAL A 140 -13.51 1.58 -14.28
N ARG A 141 -14.28 1.98 -13.27
CA ARG A 141 -14.09 3.25 -12.56
C ARG A 141 -14.12 3.04 -11.05
N ALA A 142 -13.17 3.64 -10.35
CA ALA A 142 -13.13 3.66 -8.89
C ALA A 142 -13.96 4.78 -8.26
N ASP A 143 -14.52 5.67 -9.08
CA ASP A 143 -15.30 6.85 -8.67
C ASP A 143 -16.62 6.46 -7.99
N ASN A 144 -16.56 6.15 -6.70
CA ASN A 144 -17.72 5.72 -5.93
C ASN A 144 -17.60 6.06 -4.43
N ARG A 145 -18.71 5.87 -3.72
CA ARG A 145 -18.77 5.90 -2.26
C ARG A 145 -18.86 4.46 -1.75
N PHE A 146 -17.80 4.02 -1.10
CA PHE A 146 -17.68 2.70 -0.49
C PHE A 146 -18.12 2.78 0.97
N PHE A 147 -19.13 2.01 1.36
CA PHE A 147 -19.60 1.96 2.74
C PHE A 147 -18.75 1.01 3.56
N ARG A 148 -18.46 1.38 4.80
CA ARG A 148 -17.67 0.54 5.71
C ARG A 148 -18.47 -0.72 6.04
N TYR A 149 -17.98 -1.87 5.59
CA TYR A 149 -18.54 -3.19 5.86
C TYR A 149 -17.99 -3.75 7.17
N SER A 150 -16.67 -3.66 7.37
CA SER A 150 -15.99 -4.10 8.60
C SER A 150 -14.98 -3.06 9.08
N GLY A 151 -14.79 -2.99 10.41
CA GLY A 151 -13.76 -2.19 11.05
C GLY A 151 -12.49 -2.96 11.42
N GLU A 152 -12.46 -4.27 11.17
CA GLU A 152 -11.29 -5.12 11.41
C GLU A 152 -10.14 -4.73 10.50
N ILE A 153 -8.91 -4.73 11.03
CA ILE A 153 -7.72 -4.36 10.25
C ILE A 153 -7.40 -5.51 9.29
N PRO A 154 -7.49 -5.32 7.97
CA PRO A 154 -7.16 -6.37 7.01
C PRO A 154 -5.65 -6.57 6.96
N GLU A 155 -5.16 -7.77 7.28
CA GLU A 155 -3.72 -8.08 7.22
C GLU A 155 -3.25 -8.48 5.82
N CYS A 156 -4.14 -9.15 5.07
CA CYS A 156 -3.85 -9.71 3.76
C CYS A 156 -5.08 -9.62 2.84
N TYR A 157 -4.83 -9.76 1.54
CA TYR A 157 -5.84 -9.88 0.51
C TYR A 157 -5.50 -11.06 -0.41
N GLU A 158 -6.50 -11.59 -1.09
CA GLU A 158 -6.34 -12.73 -1.99
C GLU A 158 -6.77 -12.33 -3.40
N VAL A 159 -5.93 -12.67 -4.37
CA VAL A 159 -6.21 -12.47 -5.79
C VAL A 159 -5.86 -13.78 -6.50
N ASP A 160 -6.84 -14.36 -7.19
CA ASP A 160 -6.68 -15.58 -7.99
C ASP A 160 -6.01 -16.73 -7.21
N GLY A 161 -6.45 -16.97 -5.96
CA GLY A 161 -5.92 -18.01 -5.07
C GLY A 161 -4.61 -17.65 -4.36
N LYS A 162 -4.04 -16.46 -4.61
CA LYS A 162 -2.77 -16.02 -4.04
C LYS A 162 -2.98 -14.98 -2.94
N LYS A 163 -2.71 -15.39 -1.70
CA LYS A 163 -2.68 -14.51 -0.53
C LYS A 163 -1.45 -13.60 -0.53
N THR A 164 -1.67 -12.30 -0.37
CA THR A 164 -0.64 -11.25 -0.26
C THR A 164 -0.90 -10.40 0.98
N CYS A 165 0.10 -10.25 1.84
CA CYS A 165 -0.04 -9.49 3.09
C CYS A 165 0.60 -8.10 2.99
N PHE A 166 0.00 -7.11 3.66
CA PHE A 166 0.42 -5.72 3.56
C PHE A 166 1.84 -5.49 4.10
N GLU A 167 2.21 -6.11 5.23
CA GLU A 167 3.53 -5.95 5.85
C GLU A 167 4.67 -6.48 4.95
N GLN A 168 4.47 -7.61 4.29
CA GLN A 168 5.50 -8.24 3.43
C GLN A 168 5.78 -7.44 2.14
N THR A 169 4.86 -6.55 1.75
CA THR A 169 5.06 -5.67 0.58
C THR A 169 6.14 -4.62 0.86
N LEU A 170 6.42 -4.30 2.13
CA LEU A 170 7.43 -3.33 2.54
C LEU A 170 8.86 -3.87 2.39
N GLU A 171 9.08 -5.15 2.71
CA GLU A 171 10.42 -5.75 2.71
C GLU A 171 10.98 -5.90 1.29
N LYS A 172 10.15 -6.29 0.32
CA LYS A 172 10.60 -6.48 -1.07
C LYS A 172 11.03 -5.18 -1.75
N LYS A 173 10.53 -4.01 -1.31
CA LYS A 173 10.96 -2.71 -1.85
C LYS A 173 12.34 -2.29 -1.32
N ASN A 174 12.71 -2.73 -0.11
CA ASN A 174 13.99 -2.38 0.51
C ASN A 174 15.16 -3.28 0.07
N THR A 175 14.89 -4.49 -0.45
CA THR A 175 15.96 -5.42 -0.89
C THR A 175 16.50 -5.11 -2.30
N VAL A 176 15.90 -4.18 -3.05
CA VAL A 176 16.33 -3.84 -4.43
C VAL A 176 17.24 -2.60 -4.50
N ALA A 177 17.49 -1.92 -3.38
CA ALA A 177 18.29 -0.69 -3.34
C ALA A 177 19.71 -0.90 -2.78
N THR A 178 20.50 -1.78 -3.41
CA THR A 178 21.97 -1.68 -3.34
C THR A 178 22.51 -1.66 -4.77
N PRO A 179 22.74 -0.48 -5.38
CA PRO A 179 23.51 -0.42 -6.60
C PRO A 179 24.93 -0.90 -6.27
N ALA A 180 25.37 -1.96 -6.94
CA ALA A 180 26.77 -2.37 -6.93
C ALA A 180 27.60 -1.17 -7.37
N ILE A 181 28.46 -0.67 -6.48
CA ILE A 181 29.48 0.32 -6.81
C ILE A 181 30.43 -0.36 -7.79
N GLU A 182 30.21 -0.10 -9.08
CA GLU A 182 31.11 -0.47 -10.16
C GLU A 182 32.44 0.27 -9.93
N LYS A 183 33.47 -0.48 -9.54
CA LYS A 183 34.83 0.06 -9.39
C LYS A 183 35.31 0.57 -10.74
N LYS A 184 35.32 1.90 -10.89
CA LYS A 184 35.98 2.62 -11.98
C LYS A 184 37.43 2.11 -12.12
N PRO A 185 37.86 1.63 -13.30
CA PRO A 185 39.24 1.21 -13.51
C PRO A 185 40.17 2.43 -13.45
N ALA A 186 41.29 2.25 -12.74
CA ALA A 186 42.32 3.26 -12.57
C ALA A 186 42.95 3.63 -13.92
N THR A 187 42.96 4.92 -14.21
CA THR A 187 43.63 5.52 -15.36
C THR A 187 45.15 5.39 -15.19
N LEU A 188 45.82 4.76 -16.15
CA LEU A 188 47.28 4.70 -16.22
C LEU A 188 47.86 6.09 -16.59
N PRO A 189 49.00 6.50 -15.99
CA PRO A 189 49.61 7.79 -16.27
C PRO A 189 50.25 7.82 -17.66
N ILE A 190 50.01 8.94 -18.35
CA ILE A 190 50.65 9.36 -19.59
C ILE A 190 52.11 9.70 -19.27
N ASN A 191 53.05 8.88 -19.75
CA ASN A 191 54.45 9.28 -19.85
C ASN A 191 54.64 9.99 -21.20
N GLY A 192 54.90 11.29 -21.13
CA GLY A 192 55.51 12.02 -22.23
C GLY A 192 56.98 11.64 -22.38
N ASN A 193 57.50 11.71 -23.60
CA ASN A 193 58.55 12.68 -23.89
C ASN A 193 58.77 12.86 -25.40
N PRO A 194 59.38 14.01 -25.78
CA PRO A 194 59.43 14.50 -27.15
C PRO A 194 60.71 14.07 -27.88
N LEU A 195 60.62 13.99 -29.21
CA LEU A 195 61.50 14.62 -30.21
C LEU A 195 61.05 14.20 -31.62
#